data_AF-A0A5B0RP90-F1
#
_entry.id   AF-A0A5B0RP90-F1
#
_cell.length_a   1.000
_cell.length_b   1.000
_cell.length_c   1.000
_cell.angle_alpha   90.00
_cell.angle_beta   90.00
_cell.angle_gamma   90.00
#
_symmetry.space_group_name_H-M   'P 1'
#
loop_
_entity.id
_entity.type
_entity.pdbx_description
1 polymer ?
#
loop_
_entity_poly.entity_id
_entity_poly.type
_entity_poly.pdbx_seq_one_letter_code
_entity_poly.pdbx_strand_id
1 'polypeptide(L)'
;MAHPPSAACFSSSATDSSQRTYQPPPSIGRQKLLIRRQIRTVLKEITSASLAHQGEEVLKHLKNFNHYVDSNRVSCYKSMSSGELPTDSIIKNLLEKSQVVFFLGMTEIRHRGRT
;
A
#
# COMPACT_ATOMS: atom_id res chain seq x y z
N MET A 1 -8.82 40.67 59.40
CA MET A 1 -10.12 40.10 59.00
C MET A 1 -10.27 40.33 57.50
N ALA A 2 -10.11 39.28 56.68
CA ALA A 2 -10.22 39.34 55.23
C ALA A 2 -11.08 38.16 54.78
N HIS A 3 -12.20 38.45 54.13
CA HIS A 3 -13.18 37.48 53.65
C HIS A 3 -12.67 36.76 52.38
N PRO A 4 -12.95 35.46 52.20
CA PRO A 4 -12.64 34.76 50.95
C PRO A 4 -13.63 35.14 49.85
N PRO A 5 -13.21 35.29 48.58
CA PRO A 5 -14.13 35.49 47.48
C PRO A 5 -14.83 34.17 47.12
N SER A 6 -16.15 34.28 47.03
CA SER A 6 -17.15 33.27 46.69
C SER A 6 -16.85 32.54 45.38
N ALA A 7 -16.97 31.21 45.43
CA ALA A 7 -16.90 30.33 44.27
C ALA A 7 -17.99 30.69 43.25
N ALA A 8 -17.59 30.99 42.01
CA ALA A 8 -18.51 31.01 40.88
C ALA A 8 -18.65 29.58 40.36
N CYS A 9 -19.74 28.92 40.72
CA CYS A 9 -20.20 27.69 40.11
C CYS A 9 -20.48 27.95 38.63
N PHE A 10 -19.68 27.39 37.74
CA PHE A 10 -20.05 27.31 36.32
C PHE A 10 -21.15 26.26 36.17
N SER A 11 -22.38 26.75 36.01
CA SER A 11 -23.57 25.95 35.78
C SER A 11 -23.45 25.20 34.44
N SER A 12 -23.33 23.88 34.51
CA SER A 12 -23.46 23.00 33.35
C SER A 12 -24.89 23.05 32.82
N SER A 13 -25.08 23.57 31.61
CA SER A 13 -26.33 23.41 30.87
C SER A 13 -26.07 23.29 29.38
N ALA A 14 -26.00 22.05 28.91
CA ALA A 14 -26.31 21.68 27.53
C ALA A 14 -26.66 20.18 27.49
N THR A 15 -27.93 19.87 27.71
CA THR A 15 -28.55 18.62 27.28
C THR A 15 -28.71 18.69 25.76
N ASP A 16 -27.70 18.24 25.01
CA ASP A 16 -27.87 17.85 23.61
C ASP A 16 -27.58 16.35 23.50
N SER A 17 -28.66 15.59 23.40
CA SER A 17 -28.70 14.13 23.30
C SER A 17 -28.33 13.66 21.89
N SER A 18 -27.14 14.03 21.45
CA SER A 18 -26.49 13.49 20.25
C SER A 18 -25.06 13.12 20.64
N GLN A 19 -24.89 11.99 21.34
CA GLN A 19 -23.57 11.40 21.58
C GLN A 19 -22.97 10.95 20.24
N ARG A 20 -22.45 11.90 19.45
CA ARG A 20 -21.37 11.62 18.51
C ARG A 20 -20.19 11.23 19.38
N THR A 21 -20.00 9.94 19.55
CA THR A 21 -18.76 9.38 20.07
C THR A 21 -17.65 9.87 19.15
N TYR A 22 -16.88 10.84 19.61
CA TYR A 22 -15.66 11.26 18.93
C TYR A 22 -14.71 10.07 18.99
N GLN A 23 -14.65 9.30 17.90
CA GLN A 23 -13.60 8.32 17.69
C GLN A 23 -12.40 9.09 17.14
N PRO A 24 -11.26 9.12 17.86
CA PRO A 24 -10.06 9.71 17.29
C PRO A 24 -9.71 8.98 15.99
N PRO A 25 -9.19 9.70 14.99
CA PRO A 25 -8.84 9.08 13.72
C PRO A 25 -7.84 7.94 13.97
N PRO A 26 -7.98 6.80 13.28
CA PRO A 26 -7.04 5.71 13.41
C PRO A 26 -5.63 6.19 13.10
N SER A 27 -4.64 5.66 13.81
CA SER A 27 -3.24 5.94 13.51
C SER A 27 -2.92 5.67 12.05
N ILE A 28 -1.94 6.38 11.49
CA ILE A 28 -1.52 6.19 10.10
C ILE A 28 -1.17 4.72 9.80
N GLY A 29 -0.59 4.01 10.76
CA GLY A 29 -0.31 2.58 10.66
C GLY A 29 -1.57 1.72 10.53
N ARG A 30 -2.61 2.03 11.32
CA ARG A 30 -3.91 1.36 11.25
C ARG A 30 -4.64 1.68 9.94
N GLN A 31 -4.58 2.93 9.47
CA GLN A 31 -5.14 3.31 8.16
C GLN A 31 -4.49 2.53 7.01
N LYS A 32 -3.14 2.50 6.95
CA LYS A 32 -2.40 1.71 5.95
C LYS A 32 -2.75 0.22 6.01
N LEU A 33 -2.98 -0.33 7.20
CA LEU A 33 -3.38 -1.72 7.37
C LEU A 33 -4.79 -1.99 6.80
N LEU A 34 -5.74 -1.10 7.07
CA LEU A 34 -7.11 -1.23 6.56
C LEU A 34 -7.12 -1.15 5.03
N ILE A 35 -6.40 -0.20 4.45
CA ILE A 35 -6.27 -0.07 2.99
C ILE A 35 -5.63 -1.33 2.39
N ARG A 36 -4.53 -1.85 2.96
CA ARG A 36 -3.90 -3.11 2.49
C ARG A 36 -4.82 -4.31 2.59
N ARG A 37 -5.77 -4.33 3.53
CA ARG A 37 -6.79 -5.40 3.61
C ARG A 37 -7.80 -5.26 2.48
N GLN A 38 -8.32 -4.06 2.25
CA GLN A 38 -9.26 -3.77 1.18
C GLN A 38 -8.65 -4.09 -0.20
N ILE A 39 -7.42 -3.62 -0.47
CA ILE A 39 -6.70 -3.92 -1.71
C ILE A 39 -6.56 -5.44 -1.90
N ARG A 40 -6.17 -6.19 -0.86
CA ARG A 40 -6.07 -7.65 -0.96
C ARG A 40 -7.39 -8.35 -1.24
N THR A 41 -8.51 -7.83 -0.76
CA THR A 41 -9.83 -8.37 -1.10
C THR A 41 -10.11 -8.19 -2.59
N VAL A 42 -9.91 -6.99 -3.11
CA VAL A 42 -10.12 -6.69 -4.54
C VAL A 42 -9.19 -7.53 -5.42
N LEU A 43 -7.90 -7.60 -5.08
CA LEU A 43 -6.90 -8.35 -5.86
C LEU A 43 -7.19 -9.86 -5.94
N LYS A 44 -7.92 -10.44 -4.97
CA LYS A 44 -8.31 -11.86 -5.00
C LYS A 44 -9.38 -12.17 -6.04
N GLU A 45 -10.18 -11.19 -6.41
CA GLU A 45 -11.28 -11.35 -7.37
C GLU A 45 -10.79 -11.22 -8.82
N ILE A 46 -9.57 -10.72 -9.03
CA ILE A 46 -8.98 -10.57 -10.36
C ILE A 46 -8.55 -11.94 -10.90
N THR A 47 -9.02 -12.26 -12.10
CA THR A 47 -8.67 -13.51 -12.78
C THR A 47 -7.24 -13.45 -13.33
N SER A 48 -6.60 -14.62 -13.41
CA SER A 48 -5.26 -14.76 -14.02
C SER A 48 -5.23 -14.27 -15.46
N ALA A 49 -6.29 -14.53 -16.24
CA ALA A 49 -6.42 -14.06 -17.61
C ALA A 49 -6.45 -12.52 -17.69
N SER A 50 -7.16 -11.86 -16.77
CA SER A 50 -7.18 -10.39 -16.70
C SER A 50 -5.80 -9.83 -16.32
N LEU A 51 -5.11 -10.45 -15.36
CA LEU A 51 -3.74 -10.05 -14.99
C LEU A 51 -2.76 -10.21 -16.15
N ALA A 52 -2.85 -11.29 -16.92
CA ALA A 52 -2.01 -11.50 -18.10
C ALA A 52 -2.24 -10.42 -19.15
N HIS A 53 -3.50 -10.09 -19.46
CA HIS A 53 -3.84 -9.03 -20.40
C HIS A 53 -3.35 -7.65 -19.92
N GLN A 54 -3.52 -7.33 -18.64
CA GLN A 54 -2.98 -6.10 -18.06
C GLN A 54 -1.45 -6.03 -18.15
N GLY A 55 -0.76 -7.15 -17.94
CA GLY A 55 0.69 -7.24 -18.10
C GLY A 55 1.15 -6.91 -19.52
N GLU A 56 0.43 -7.40 -20.53
CA GLU A 56 0.71 -7.10 -21.94
C GLU A 56 0.50 -5.61 -22.28
N GLU A 57 -0.61 -5.03 -21.83
CA GLU A 57 -0.89 -3.60 -22.05
C GLU A 57 0.15 -2.71 -21.34
N VAL A 58 0.58 -3.08 -20.14
CA VAL A 58 1.66 -2.38 -19.44
C VAL A 58 2.97 -2.48 -20.23
N LEU A 59 3.34 -3.66 -20.72
CA LEU A 59 4.56 -3.82 -21.54
C LEU A 59 4.48 -2.98 -22.82
N LYS A 60 3.32 -2.93 -23.47
CA LYS A 60 3.08 -2.08 -24.65
C LYS A 60 3.29 -0.61 -24.33
N HIS A 61 2.81 -0.14 -23.19
CA HIS A 61 3.05 1.23 -22.74
C HIS A 61 4.53 1.48 -22.44
N LEU A 62 5.19 0.56 -21.73
CA LEU A 62 6.61 0.65 -21.41
C LEU A 62 7.51 0.74 -22.65
N LYS A 63 7.17 0.03 -23.72
CA LYS A 63 7.92 0.10 -24.99
C LYS A 63 7.95 1.50 -25.61
N ASN A 64 6.99 2.37 -25.26
CA ASN A 64 6.91 3.76 -25.71
C ASN A 64 7.33 4.76 -24.63
N PHE A 65 7.77 4.28 -23.47
CA PHE A 65 8.18 5.13 -22.35
C PHE A 65 9.69 5.34 -22.39
N ASN A 66 10.13 6.56 -22.68
CA ASN A 66 11.55 6.88 -22.88
C ASN A 66 12.44 6.42 -21.71
N HIS A 67 12.00 6.62 -20.46
CA HIS A 67 12.76 6.15 -19.30
C HIS A 67 12.95 4.63 -19.25
N TYR A 68 12.03 3.85 -19.82
CA TYR A 68 12.19 2.40 -19.94
C TYR A 68 13.11 2.02 -21.12
N VAL A 69 12.98 2.71 -22.25
CA VAL A 69 13.77 2.44 -23.47
C VAL A 69 15.24 2.81 -23.28
N ASP A 70 15.50 3.98 -22.70
CA ASP A 70 16.84 4.58 -22.60
C ASP A 70 17.63 4.07 -21.39
N SER A 71 16.99 3.29 -20.50
CA SER A 71 17.63 2.76 -19.31
C SER A 71 18.58 1.61 -19.63
N ASN A 72 19.85 1.76 -19.29
CA ASN A 72 20.83 0.67 -19.41
C ASN A 72 20.76 -0.34 -18.25
N ARG A 73 20.17 0.07 -17.12
CA ARG A 73 20.11 -0.69 -15.87
C ARG A 73 18.72 -0.56 -15.27
N VAL A 74 18.05 -1.69 -15.08
CA VAL A 74 16.68 -1.73 -14.58
C VAL A 74 16.59 -2.69 -13.41
N SER A 75 16.00 -2.23 -12.30
CA SER A 75 15.60 -3.11 -11.21
C SER A 75 14.16 -3.57 -11.44
N CYS A 76 13.93 -4.88 -11.42
CA CYS A 76 12.61 -5.48 -11.57
C CYS A 76 12.35 -6.45 -10.41
N TYR A 77 11.13 -6.48 -9.89
CA TYR A 77 10.72 -7.54 -8.97
C TYR A 77 10.29 -8.77 -9.77
N LYS A 78 10.35 -9.94 -9.15
CA LYS A 78 9.74 -11.15 -9.70
C LYS A 78 8.32 -11.25 -9.15
N SER A 79 7.33 -11.20 -10.02
CA SER A 79 5.92 -11.27 -9.62
C SER A 79 5.61 -12.54 -8.82
N MET A 80 4.83 -12.40 -7.75
CA MET A 80 4.28 -13.50 -6.97
C MET A 80 3.14 -14.22 -7.70
N SER A 81 2.69 -15.35 -7.16
CA SER A 81 1.69 -16.23 -7.78
C SER A 81 0.30 -15.60 -7.92
N SER A 82 -0.04 -14.54 -7.17
CA SER A 82 -1.35 -13.90 -7.25
C SER A 82 -1.33 -12.42 -6.82
N GLY A 83 -2.26 -11.65 -7.40
CA GLY A 83 -2.51 -10.26 -7.02
C GLY A 83 -1.44 -9.26 -7.45
N GLU A 84 -0.47 -9.69 -8.25
CA GLU A 84 0.57 -8.82 -8.82
C GLU A 84 0.53 -8.85 -10.34
N LEU A 85 1.07 -7.80 -10.95
CA LEU A 85 1.23 -7.74 -12.39
C LEU A 85 2.29 -8.76 -12.82
N PRO A 86 2.03 -9.61 -13.83
CA PRO A 86 3.03 -10.56 -14.31
C PRO A 86 4.19 -9.81 -14.98
N THR A 87 5.40 -9.99 -14.46
CA THR A 87 6.60 -9.27 -14.92
C THR A 87 7.46 -10.06 -15.90
N ASP A 88 7.16 -11.33 -16.16
CA ASP A 88 8.00 -12.22 -16.98
C ASP A 88 8.24 -11.68 -18.39
N SER A 89 7.18 -11.20 -19.06
CA SER A 89 7.29 -10.62 -20.41
C SER A 89 8.12 -9.33 -20.42
N ILE A 90 8.06 -8.54 -19.33
CA ILE A 90 8.86 -7.32 -19.17
C ILE A 90 10.32 -7.69 -18.99
N ILE A 91 10.62 -8.63 -18.08
CA ILE A 91 11.98 -9.14 -17.84
C ILE A 91 12.59 -9.70 -19.13
N LYS A 92 11.83 -10.51 -19.86
CA LYS A 92 12.28 -11.06 -21.16
C LYS A 92 12.61 -9.94 -22.14
N ASN A 93 11.76 -8.93 -22.25
CA ASN A 93 12.00 -7.80 -23.15
C ASN A 93 13.25 -6.99 -22.76
N LEU A 94 13.50 -6.77 -21.47
CA LEU A 94 14.69 -6.08 -20.98
C LEU A 94 15.97 -6.85 -21.34
N LEU A 95 15.95 -8.18 -21.18
CA LEU A 95 17.08 -9.05 -21.52
C LEU A 95 17.35 -9.09 -23.03
N GLU A 96 16.31 -9.13 -23.86
CA GLU A 96 16.43 -9.06 -25.33
C GLU A 96 17.07 -7.73 -25.79
N LYS A 97 16.80 -6.63 -25.08
CA LYS A 97 17.41 -5.32 -25.33
C LYS A 97 18.82 -5.17 -24.78
N SER A 98 19.43 -6.25 -24.27
CA SER A 98 20.76 -6.24 -23.65
C SER A 98 20.90 -5.27 -22.45
N GLN A 99 19.79 -4.96 -21.78
CA GLN A 99 19.81 -4.16 -20.56
C GLN A 99 20.18 -5.04 -19.36
N VAL A 100 20.89 -4.46 -18.37
CA VAL A 100 21.23 -5.16 -17.14
C VAL A 100 20.04 -5.14 -16.19
N VAL A 101 19.54 -6.33 -15.84
CA VAL A 101 18.38 -6.49 -14.95
C VAL A 101 18.83 -6.93 -13.55
N PHE A 102 18.40 -6.20 -12.53
CA PHE A 102 18.61 -6.55 -11.12
C PHE A 102 17.30 -7.03 -10.49
N PHE A 103 17.34 -8.14 -9.78
CA PHE A 103 16.21 -8.65 -9.01
C PHE A 103 16.33 -8.29 -7.54
N LEU A 104 15.21 -7.86 -6.93
CA LEU A 104 15.15 -7.61 -5.49
C LEU A 104 15.19 -8.95 -4.73
N GLY A 105 16.32 -9.25 -4.08
CA GLY A 105 16.43 -10.34 -3.13
C GLY A 105 15.87 -9.91 -1.78
N MET A 106 14.79 -10.56 -1.32
CA MET A 106 14.28 -10.40 0.04
C MET A 106 14.98 -11.40 0.97
N THR A 107 15.62 -10.92 2.02
CA THR A 107 16.13 -11.78 3.11
C THR A 107 14.95 -12.21 3.97
N GLU A 108 14.66 -13.51 4.03
CA GLU A 108 13.60 -14.07 4.89
C GLU A 108 13.96 -13.82 6.37
N ILE A 109 13.28 -12.87 7.02
CA ILE A 109 13.38 -12.68 8.47
C ILE A 109 12.53 -13.77 9.14
N ARG A 110 13.14 -14.94 9.36
CA ARG A 110 12.52 -15.99 10.18
C ARG A 110 12.35 -15.48 11.61
N HIS A 111 11.12 -15.14 11.99
CA HIS A 111 10.76 -15.01 13.39
C HIS A 111 10.93 -16.38 14.06
N ARG A 112 12.04 -16.58 14.79
CA ARG A 112 12.16 -17.69 15.74
C ARG A 112 11.06 -17.50 16.78
N GLY A 113 10.03 -18.34 16.72
CA GLY A 113 9.01 -18.42 17.75
C GLY A 113 9.69 -18.66 19.10
N ARG A 114 9.44 -17.76 20.06
CA ARG A 114 9.58 -18.12 21.48
C ARG A 114 8.39 -19.02 21.80
N THR A 115 8.66 -20.31 21.87
CA THR A 115 7.86 -21.29 22.60
C THR A 115 7.85 -20.96 24.08
#